data_AF-A0A525J3N4-F1
#
_entry.id   AF-A0A525J3N4-F1
#
_cell.length_a   1.000
_cell.length_b   1.000
_cell.length_c   1.000
_cell.angle_alpha   90.00
_cell.angle_beta   90.00
_cell.angle_gamma   90.00
#
_symmetry.space_group_name_H-M   'P 1'
#
loop_
_entity.id
_entity.type
_entity.pdbx_description
1 polymer ?
#
loop_
_entity_poly.entity_id
_entity_poly.type
_entity_poly.pdbx_seq_one_letter_code
_entity_poly.pdbx_strand_id
1 'polypeptide(L)'
;MSESAATLWSVVIGAMLATVGGFAATQMEGILRRRERERSAALLFGEILTALELITRIANESRGRGDPYGPFTMRLLRGVRRETDTYDRNREQLYDLRDPTTRAQIHGLMVRITLALDGVTDAAEQIGILDGAASGLAEDDPMRRELAAQRAIQAEARHAAFDFMVDGADQIKPIIGSLGPLSKQSFEKHEAVMRG
;
A
#
# COMPACT_ATOMS: atom_id res chain seq x y z
N MET A 1 -15.81 -71.43 -3.34
CA MET A 1 -14.53 -70.69 -3.29
C MET A 1 -14.51 -69.39 -4.11
N SER A 2 -15.50 -69.11 -4.99
CA SER A 2 -15.52 -67.87 -5.78
C SER A 2 -16.01 -66.62 -5.02
N GLU A 3 -16.85 -66.79 -3.99
CA GLU A 3 -17.49 -65.68 -3.28
C GLU A 3 -16.50 -64.84 -2.46
N SER A 4 -15.57 -65.48 -1.73
CA SER A 4 -14.55 -64.80 -0.94
C SER A 4 -13.57 -63.98 -1.78
N ALA A 5 -13.27 -64.42 -3.01
CA ALA A 5 -12.39 -63.70 -3.92
C ALA A 5 -13.07 -62.44 -4.48
N ALA A 6 -14.37 -62.49 -4.77
CA ALA A 6 -15.15 -61.33 -5.21
C ALA A 6 -15.24 -60.26 -4.11
N THR A 7 -15.44 -60.68 -2.85
CA THR A 7 -15.49 -59.76 -1.70
C THR A 7 -14.14 -59.11 -1.41
N LEU A 8 -13.02 -59.84 -1.56
CA LEU A 8 -11.70 -59.26 -1.38
C LEU A 8 -11.40 -58.20 -2.45
N TRP A 9 -11.74 -58.50 -3.72
CA TRP A 9 -11.55 -57.55 -4.82
C TRP A 9 -12.40 -56.29 -4.68
N SER A 10 -13.65 -56.40 -4.22
CA SER A 10 -14.50 -55.22 -3.99
C SER A 10 -13.97 -54.32 -2.87
N VAL A 11 -13.43 -54.90 -1.79
CA VAL A 11 -12.78 -54.14 -0.71
C VAL A 11 -11.53 -53.43 -1.20
N VAL A 12 -10.68 -54.10 -1.98
CA VAL A 12 -9.45 -53.50 -2.54
C VAL A 12 -9.80 -52.33 -3.48
N ILE A 13 -10.76 -52.52 -4.38
CA ILE A 13 -11.23 -51.46 -5.29
C ILE A 13 -11.84 -50.30 -4.49
N GLY A 14 -12.66 -50.59 -3.47
CA GLY A 14 -13.23 -49.57 -2.60
C GLY A 14 -12.18 -48.74 -1.86
N ALA A 15 -11.15 -49.40 -1.32
CA ALA A 15 -10.04 -48.73 -0.65
C ALA A 15 -9.20 -47.87 -1.62
N MET A 16 -8.94 -48.34 -2.84
CA MET A 16 -8.24 -47.57 -3.86
C MET A 16 -9.05 -46.34 -4.30
N LEU A 17 -10.35 -46.50 -4.55
CA LEU A 17 -11.25 -45.40 -4.90
C LEU A 17 -11.36 -44.36 -3.79
N ALA A 18 -11.45 -44.80 -2.53
CA ALA A 18 -11.46 -43.88 -1.38
C ALA A 18 -10.16 -43.07 -1.29
N THR A 19 -9.01 -43.71 -1.54
CA THR A 19 -7.70 -43.04 -1.49
C THR A 19 -7.53 -42.04 -2.64
N VAL A 20 -7.88 -42.43 -3.86
CA VAL A 20 -7.83 -41.55 -5.04
C VAL A 20 -8.82 -40.39 -4.90
N GLY A 21 -10.03 -40.67 -4.42
CA GLY A 21 -11.05 -39.65 -4.15
C GLY A 21 -10.61 -38.65 -3.09
N GLY A 22 -10.04 -39.13 -1.98
CA GLY A 22 -9.51 -38.28 -0.92
C GLY A 22 -8.33 -37.41 -1.39
N PHE A 23 -7.42 -37.98 -2.19
CA PHE A 23 -6.32 -37.23 -2.78
C PHE A 23 -6.81 -36.16 -3.76
N ALA A 24 -7.72 -36.52 -4.67
CA ALA A 24 -8.29 -35.57 -5.63
C ALA A 24 -9.02 -34.41 -4.94
N ALA A 25 -9.82 -34.70 -3.90
CA ALA A 25 -10.52 -33.68 -3.11
C ALA A 25 -9.53 -32.72 -2.44
N THR A 26 -8.48 -33.26 -1.82
CA THR A 26 -7.41 -32.45 -1.17
C THR A 26 -6.70 -31.54 -2.17
N GLN A 27 -6.39 -32.06 -3.37
CA GLN A 27 -5.74 -31.28 -4.41
C GLN A 27 -6.66 -30.16 -4.94
N MET A 28 -7.94 -30.46 -5.17
CA MET A 28 -8.92 -29.45 -5.60
C MET A 28 -9.09 -28.36 -4.54
N GLU A 29 -9.18 -28.73 -3.26
CA GLU A 29 -9.27 -27.78 -2.15
C GLU A 29 -8.03 -26.89 -2.07
N GLY A 30 -6.83 -27.44 -2.24
CA GLY A 30 -5.59 -26.67 -2.27
C GLY A 30 -5.56 -25.62 -3.39
N ILE A 31 -6.08 -25.95 -4.57
CA ILE A 31 -6.18 -25.01 -5.70
C ILE A 31 -7.19 -23.89 -5.39
N LEU A 32 -8.34 -24.23 -4.83
CA LEU A 32 -9.38 -23.25 -4.46
C LEU A 32 -8.86 -22.28 -3.41
N ARG A 33 -8.31 -22.79 -2.30
CA ARG A 33 -7.74 -21.96 -1.23
C ARG A 33 -6.61 -21.05 -1.73
N ARG A 34 -5.79 -21.51 -2.69
CA ARG A 34 -4.73 -20.67 -3.28
C ARG A 34 -5.30 -19.54 -4.13
N ARG A 35 -6.36 -19.81 -4.90
CA ARG A 35 -7.06 -18.77 -5.69
C ARG A 35 -7.77 -17.76 -4.81
N GLU A 36 -8.38 -18.21 -3.72
CA GLU A 36 -9.03 -17.33 -2.74
C GLU A 36 -8.02 -16.40 -2.07
N ARG A 37 -6.88 -16.93 -1.60
CA ARG A 37 -5.81 -16.11 -1.02
C ARG A 37 -5.25 -15.07 -1.99
N GLU A 38 -4.96 -15.49 -3.22
CA GLU A 38 -4.48 -14.57 -4.27
C GLU A 38 -5.49 -13.46 -4.55
N ARG A 39 -6.78 -13.80 -4.62
CA ARG A 39 -7.86 -12.82 -4.81
C ARG A 39 -7.97 -11.85 -3.64
N SER A 40 -7.92 -12.35 -2.41
CA SER A 40 -7.98 -11.52 -1.20
C SER A 40 -6.78 -10.58 -1.10
N ALA A 41 -5.57 -11.07 -1.40
CA ALA A 41 -4.37 -10.23 -1.47
C ALA A 41 -4.52 -9.15 -2.55
N ALA A 42 -4.98 -9.51 -3.74
CA ALA A 42 -5.18 -8.55 -4.83
C ALA A 42 -6.21 -7.47 -4.48
N LEU A 43 -7.28 -7.83 -3.77
CA LEU A 43 -8.26 -6.86 -3.25
C LEU A 43 -7.63 -5.92 -2.23
N LEU A 44 -6.97 -6.46 -1.21
CA LEU A 44 -6.35 -5.67 -0.15
C LEU A 44 -5.33 -4.66 -0.71
N PHE A 45 -4.39 -5.12 -1.55
CA PHE A 45 -3.39 -4.21 -2.12
C PHE A 45 -4.01 -3.23 -3.10
N GLY A 46 -5.03 -3.64 -3.86
CA GLY A 46 -5.75 -2.71 -4.74
C GLY A 46 -6.48 -1.61 -3.96
N GLU A 47 -7.09 -1.93 -2.83
CA GLU A 47 -7.75 -0.96 -1.94
C GLU A 47 -6.74 0.03 -1.34
N ILE A 48 -5.64 -0.46 -0.78
CA ILE A 48 -4.57 0.38 -0.21
C ILE A 48 -4.02 1.33 -1.28
N LEU A 49 -3.68 0.80 -2.46
CA LEU A 49 -3.14 1.60 -3.55
C LEU A 49 -4.13 2.65 -4.05
N THR A 50 -5.41 2.29 -4.19
CA THR A 50 -6.45 3.25 -4.59
C THR A 50 -6.61 4.37 -3.57
N ALA A 51 -6.58 4.04 -2.27
CA ALA A 51 -6.63 5.04 -1.20
C ALA A 51 -5.41 5.96 -1.23
N LEU A 52 -4.20 5.40 -1.40
CA LEU A 52 -2.96 6.16 -1.54
C LEU A 52 -3.00 7.12 -2.73
N GLU A 53 -3.45 6.66 -3.90
CA GLU A 53 -3.60 7.50 -5.10
C GLU A 53 -4.54 8.68 -4.83
N LEU A 54 -5.73 8.39 -4.29
CA LEU A 54 -6.75 9.40 -4.01
C LEU A 54 -6.25 10.45 -3.02
N ILE A 55 -5.73 10.01 -1.86
CA ILE A 55 -5.30 10.92 -0.80
C ILE A 55 -4.11 11.76 -1.27
N THR A 56 -3.16 11.16 -1.98
CA THR A 56 -1.99 11.88 -2.52
C THR A 56 -2.40 12.92 -3.56
N ARG A 57 -3.35 12.58 -4.44
CA ARG A 57 -3.91 13.54 -5.40
C ARG A 57 -4.59 14.71 -4.70
N ILE A 58 -5.44 14.44 -3.70
CA ILE A 58 -6.12 15.50 -2.93
C ILE A 58 -5.08 16.36 -2.20
N ALA A 59 -4.02 15.77 -1.65
CA ALA A 59 -2.94 16.51 -0.99
C ALA A 59 -2.18 17.41 -1.98
N ASN A 60 -1.94 16.94 -3.21
CA ASN A 60 -1.30 17.73 -4.25
C ASN A 60 -2.20 18.91 -4.67
N GLU A 61 -3.50 18.66 -4.85
CA GLU A 61 -4.48 19.70 -5.15
C GLU A 61 -4.64 20.72 -4.01
N SER A 62 -4.53 20.29 -2.74
CA SER A 62 -4.60 21.20 -1.61
C SER A 62 -3.38 22.09 -1.50
N ARG A 63 -2.20 21.62 -1.93
CA ARG A 63 -0.96 22.41 -1.95
C ARG A 63 -1.09 23.69 -2.79
N GLY A 64 -1.88 23.63 -3.87
CA GLY A 64 -2.16 24.77 -4.75
C GLY A 64 -3.14 25.80 -4.17
N ARG A 65 -3.70 25.57 -2.97
CA ARG A 65 -4.74 26.44 -2.37
C ARG A 65 -4.37 26.82 -0.93
N GLY A 66 -3.99 28.08 -0.71
CA GLY A 66 -3.69 28.60 0.63
C GLY A 66 -2.28 28.23 1.10
N ASP A 67 -2.13 27.84 2.37
CA ASP A 67 -0.86 27.34 2.92
C ASP A 67 -0.55 25.93 2.37
N PRO A 68 0.50 25.76 1.55
CA PRO A 68 0.85 24.50 0.91
C PRO A 68 0.95 23.32 1.87
N TYR A 69 1.47 23.57 3.08
CA TYR A 69 1.69 22.56 4.13
C TYR A 69 0.90 22.87 5.39
N GLY A 70 -0.26 23.52 5.23
CA GLY A 70 -1.13 23.84 6.34
C GLY A 70 -1.75 22.60 7.00
N PRO A 71 -2.55 22.81 8.06
CA PRO A 71 -3.13 21.71 8.85
C PRO A 71 -3.93 20.69 8.03
N PHE A 72 -4.57 21.12 6.95
CA PHE A 72 -5.34 20.24 6.07
C PHE A 72 -4.42 19.30 5.27
N THR A 73 -3.44 19.83 4.53
CA THR A 73 -2.46 19.01 3.80
C THR A 73 -1.74 18.04 4.74
N MET A 74 -1.32 18.50 5.92
CA MET A 74 -0.68 17.63 6.91
C MET A 74 -1.61 16.56 7.48
N ARG A 75 -2.93 16.74 7.50
CA ARG A 75 -3.88 15.66 7.85
C ARG A 75 -3.99 14.63 6.75
N LEU A 76 -3.99 15.05 5.48
CA LEU A 76 -3.99 14.13 4.34
C LEU A 76 -2.72 13.27 4.33
N LEU A 77 -1.55 13.87 4.57
CA LEU A 77 -0.29 13.13 4.68
C LEU A 77 -0.30 12.11 5.83
N ARG A 78 -0.94 12.43 6.96
CA ARG A 78 -1.18 11.43 8.02
C ARG A 78 -2.13 10.31 7.57
N GLY A 79 -3.06 10.61 6.66
CA GLY A 79 -3.88 9.60 5.98
C GLY A 79 -3.02 8.66 5.13
N VAL A 80 -2.15 9.22 4.28
CA VAL A 80 -1.17 8.45 3.50
C VAL A 80 -0.34 7.55 4.42
N ARG A 81 0.12 8.07 5.57
CA ARG A 81 0.87 7.27 6.56
C ARG A 81 0.11 6.04 7.03
N ARG A 82 -1.17 6.19 7.37
CA ARG A 82 -1.99 5.07 7.87
C ARG A 82 -2.17 3.97 6.84
N GLU A 83 -2.27 4.33 5.56
CA GLU A 83 -2.35 3.35 4.48
C GLU A 83 -1.02 2.62 4.28
N THR A 84 0.11 3.35 4.36
CA THR A 84 1.44 2.75 4.37
C THR A 84 1.64 1.79 5.56
N ASP A 85 1.23 2.18 6.76
CA ASP A 85 1.29 1.30 7.94
C ASP A 85 0.38 0.07 7.80
N THR A 86 -0.73 0.21 7.06
CA THR A 86 -1.64 -0.91 6.74
C THR A 86 -0.99 -1.86 5.76
N TYR A 87 -0.27 -1.35 4.75
CA TYR A 87 0.57 -2.17 3.89
C TYR A 87 1.61 -2.95 4.69
N ASP A 88 2.39 -2.28 5.56
CA ASP A 88 3.48 -2.94 6.28
C ASP A 88 2.98 -4.08 7.18
N ARG A 89 1.84 -3.89 7.85
CA ARG A 89 1.19 -4.92 8.67
C ARG A 89 0.69 -6.13 7.86
N ASN A 90 0.38 -5.93 6.58
CA ASN A 90 -0.15 -6.98 5.70
C ASN A 90 0.85 -7.43 4.63
N ARG A 91 2.12 -6.97 4.68
CA ARG A 91 3.11 -7.20 3.64
C ARG A 91 3.34 -8.68 3.32
N GLU A 92 3.12 -9.57 4.27
CA GLU A 92 3.29 -11.02 4.07
C GLU A 92 2.25 -11.59 3.10
N GLN A 93 1.05 -11.00 3.05
CA GLN A 93 0.02 -11.39 2.07
C GLN A 93 0.45 -11.08 0.64
N LEU A 94 1.48 -10.24 0.45
CA LEU A 94 2.04 -9.98 -0.88
C LEU A 94 2.53 -11.28 -1.53
N TYR A 95 3.01 -12.25 -0.75
CA TYR A 95 3.47 -13.54 -1.25
C TYR A 95 2.35 -14.45 -1.76
N ASP A 96 1.08 -14.15 -1.46
CA ASP A 96 -0.06 -14.86 -2.04
C ASP A 96 -0.32 -14.43 -3.51
N LEU A 97 0.21 -13.29 -3.96
CA LEU A 97 0.21 -12.90 -5.37
C LEU A 97 1.22 -13.75 -6.14
N ARG A 98 0.79 -14.40 -7.23
CA ARG A 98 1.68 -15.30 -7.99
C ARG A 98 2.76 -14.55 -8.77
N ASP A 99 2.44 -13.42 -9.38
CA ASP A 99 3.37 -12.69 -10.24
C ASP A 99 4.47 -11.98 -9.44
N PRO A 100 5.75 -12.39 -9.57
CA PRO A 100 6.85 -11.72 -8.89
C PRO A 100 7.03 -10.27 -9.30
N THR A 101 6.67 -9.91 -10.53
CA THR A 101 6.82 -8.55 -11.05
C THR A 101 5.89 -7.60 -10.33
N THR A 102 4.60 -7.95 -10.25
CA THR A 102 3.59 -7.20 -9.49
C THR A 102 3.99 -7.06 -8.02
N ARG A 103 4.50 -8.12 -7.39
CA ARG A 103 5.00 -8.02 -6.00
C ARG A 103 6.14 -7.01 -5.86
N ALA A 104 7.14 -7.07 -6.73
CA ALA A 104 8.27 -6.16 -6.72
C ALA A 104 7.85 -4.71 -6.98
N GLN A 105 6.91 -4.49 -7.89
CA GLN A 105 6.36 -3.16 -8.18
C GLN A 105 5.61 -2.58 -6.98
N ILE A 106 4.71 -3.36 -6.36
CA ILE A 106 4.00 -2.93 -5.14
C ILE A 106 5.01 -2.59 -4.04
N HIS A 107 5.95 -3.50 -3.75
CA HIS A 107 6.92 -3.28 -2.68
C HIS A 107 7.81 -2.05 -2.95
N GLY A 108 8.36 -1.93 -4.16
CA GLY A 108 9.19 -0.79 -4.54
C GLY A 108 8.45 0.54 -4.46
N LEU A 109 7.19 0.57 -4.90
CA LEU A 109 6.33 1.76 -4.78
C LEU A 109 6.09 2.13 -3.32
N MET A 110 5.73 1.15 -2.47
CA MET A 110 5.47 1.41 -1.06
C MET A 110 6.71 1.94 -0.35
N VAL A 111 7.89 1.34 -0.58
CA VAL A 111 9.17 1.85 -0.04
C VAL A 111 9.40 3.30 -0.47
N ARG A 112 9.17 3.62 -1.74
CA ARG A 112 9.32 4.98 -2.27
C ARG A 112 8.39 5.97 -1.56
N ILE A 113 7.10 5.62 -1.42
CA ILE A 113 6.10 6.47 -0.76
C ILE A 113 6.46 6.66 0.71
N THR A 114 6.87 5.59 1.43
CA THR A 114 7.27 5.68 2.84
C THR A 114 8.44 6.64 3.03
N LEU A 115 9.51 6.47 2.25
CA LEU A 115 10.70 7.34 2.33
C LEU A 115 10.38 8.80 2.03
N ALA A 116 9.54 9.03 1.01
CA ALA A 116 9.11 10.38 0.65
C ALA A 116 8.29 11.02 1.76
N LEU A 117 7.36 10.25 2.34
CA LEU A 117 6.50 10.69 3.42
C LEU A 117 7.29 11.02 4.69
N ASP A 118 8.24 10.17 5.07
CA ASP A 118 9.19 10.41 6.18
C ASP A 118 9.93 11.74 5.96
N GLY A 119 10.47 11.95 4.76
CA GLY A 119 11.16 13.19 4.41
C GLY A 119 10.27 14.44 4.53
N VAL A 120 8.99 14.35 4.14
CA VAL A 120 8.04 15.46 4.30
C VAL A 120 7.72 15.73 5.77
N THR A 121 7.49 14.68 6.57
CA THR A 121 7.13 14.82 7.98
C THR A 121 8.29 15.33 8.82
N ASP A 122 9.49 14.81 8.62
CA ASP A 122 10.69 15.17 9.36
C ASP A 122 11.07 16.63 9.09
N ALA A 123 11.03 17.04 7.82
CA ALA A 123 11.27 18.43 7.45
C ALA A 123 10.19 19.38 8.01
N ALA A 124 8.92 18.95 8.06
CA ALA A 124 7.84 19.74 8.65
C ALA A 124 8.01 19.91 10.17
N GLU A 125 8.44 18.86 10.88
CA GLU A 125 8.76 18.91 12.31
C GLU A 125 9.93 19.86 12.57
N GLN A 126 11.01 19.72 11.79
CA GLN A 126 12.20 20.56 11.93
C GLN A 126 11.88 22.05 11.69
N ILE A 127 11.03 22.37 10.70
CA ILE A 127 10.55 23.73 10.48
C ILE A 127 9.81 24.25 11.71
N GLY A 128 8.94 23.44 12.32
CA GLY A 128 8.22 23.84 13.53
C GLY A 128 9.15 24.13 14.71
N ILE A 129 10.21 23.34 14.88
CA ILE A 129 11.25 23.57 15.90
C ILE A 129 11.99 24.89 15.64
N LEU A 130 12.39 25.14 14.39
CA LEU A 130 13.10 26.36 13.99
C LEU A 130 12.23 27.61 14.14
N ASP A 131 10.96 27.54 13.74
CA ASP A 131 10.00 28.63 13.89
C ASP A 131 9.74 28.95 15.37
N GLY A 132 9.67 27.92 16.23
CA GLY A 132 9.56 28.08 17.68
C GLY A 132 10.81 28.69 18.33
N ALA A 133 12.01 28.30 17.88
CA ALA A 133 13.26 28.90 18.35
C ALA A 133 13.39 30.37 17.94
N ALA A 134 12.92 30.72 16.74
CA ALA A 134 12.97 32.08 16.22
C ALA A 134 11.93 33.03 16.87
N SER A 135 10.83 32.52 17.42
CA SER A 135 9.72 33.35 17.90
C SER A 135 10.09 34.28 19.07
N GLY A 136 11.15 33.96 19.82
CA GLY A 136 11.64 34.77 20.94
C GLY A 136 12.75 35.77 20.60
N LEU A 137 13.26 35.77 19.36
CA LEU A 137 14.40 36.59 18.94
C LEU A 137 13.95 37.87 18.24
N ALA A 138 14.72 38.95 18.41
CA ALA A 138 14.51 40.21 17.68
C ALA A 138 14.73 40.03 16.16
N GLU A 139 14.11 40.88 15.34
CA GLU A 139 14.19 40.75 13.86
C GLU A 139 15.62 40.89 13.31
N ASP A 140 16.45 41.74 13.94
CA ASP A 140 17.82 42.02 13.56
C ASP A 140 18.85 41.04 14.15
N ASP A 141 18.41 40.15 15.05
CA ASP A 141 19.24 39.15 15.71
C ASP A 141 19.95 38.26 14.66
N PRO A 142 21.29 38.20 14.67
CA PRO A 142 22.05 37.32 13.79
C PRO A 142 21.60 35.85 13.87
N MET A 143 21.22 35.37 15.06
CA MET A 143 20.72 34.02 15.27
C MET A 143 19.38 33.79 14.55
N ARG A 144 18.49 34.79 14.52
CA ARG A 144 17.21 34.69 13.80
C ARG A 144 17.43 34.54 12.29
N ARG A 145 18.43 35.25 11.74
CA ARG A 145 18.83 35.12 10.32
C ARG A 145 19.38 33.74 10.00
N GLU A 146 20.17 33.18 10.89
CA GLU A 146 20.70 31.81 10.73
C GLU A 146 19.58 30.76 10.77
N LEU A 147 18.67 30.85 11.74
CA LEU A 147 17.50 29.96 11.83
C LEU A 147 16.60 30.07 10.59
N ALA A 148 16.41 31.28 10.04
CA ALA A 148 15.65 31.48 8.81
C ALA A 148 16.32 30.80 7.59
N ALA A 149 17.65 30.83 7.51
CA ALA A 149 18.40 30.14 6.46
C ALA A 149 18.25 28.62 6.57
N GLN A 150 18.36 28.07 7.80
CA GLN A 150 18.13 26.64 8.05
C GLN A 150 16.69 26.22 7.73
N ARG A 151 15.72 27.05 8.10
CA ARG A 151 14.30 26.83 7.78
C ARG A 151 14.06 26.76 6.29
N ALA A 152 14.71 27.63 5.49
CA ALA A 152 14.59 27.63 4.05
C ALA A 152 15.12 26.31 3.44
N ILE A 153 16.23 25.78 3.95
CA ILE A 153 16.77 24.47 3.52
C ILE A 153 15.75 23.35 3.81
N GLN A 154 15.15 23.34 5.00
CA GLN A 154 14.14 22.34 5.35
C GLN A 154 12.85 22.49 4.53
N ALA A 155 12.46 23.73 4.22
CA ALA A 155 11.30 23.99 3.37
C ALA A 155 11.50 23.43 1.95
N GLU A 156 12.69 23.58 1.38
CA GLU A 156 13.06 23.01 0.08
C GLU A 156 13.08 21.48 0.12
N ALA A 157 13.69 20.89 1.16
CA ALA A 157 13.72 19.44 1.35
C ALA A 157 12.31 18.85 1.47
N ARG A 158 11.42 19.50 2.24
CA ARG A 158 10.00 19.13 2.37
C ARG A 158 9.29 19.18 1.02
N HIS A 159 9.61 20.18 0.21
CA HIS A 159 9.04 20.34 -1.12
C HIS A 159 9.44 19.21 -2.05
N ALA A 160 10.75 18.96 -2.14
CA ALA A 160 11.30 17.88 -2.96
C ALA A 160 10.79 16.50 -2.56
N ALA A 161 10.71 16.23 -1.25
CA ALA A 161 10.16 14.96 -0.74
C ALA A 161 8.68 14.79 -1.11
N PHE A 162 7.89 15.86 -1.04
CA PHE A 162 6.49 15.82 -1.43
C PHE A 162 6.33 15.55 -2.93
N ASP A 163 7.09 16.24 -3.78
CA ASP A 163 7.04 16.03 -5.23
C ASP A 163 7.45 14.59 -5.59
N PHE A 164 8.49 14.07 -4.92
CA PHE A 164 8.93 12.68 -5.11
C PHE A 164 7.85 11.65 -4.72
N MET A 165 7.02 11.95 -3.71
CA MET A 165 5.86 11.14 -3.32
C MET A 165 4.77 11.18 -4.40
N VAL A 166 4.45 12.37 -4.92
CA VAL A 166 3.45 12.56 -5.99
C VAL A 166 3.86 11.81 -7.25
N ASP A 167 5.11 11.94 -7.67
CA ASP A 167 5.67 11.20 -8.81
C ASP A 167 5.61 9.67 -8.60
N GLY A 168 5.71 9.22 -7.35
CA GLY A 168 5.50 7.82 -6.99
C GLY A 168 4.04 7.40 -7.20
N ALA A 169 3.09 8.24 -6.78
CA ALA A 169 1.66 7.95 -6.89
C ALA A 169 1.20 7.78 -8.36
N ASP A 170 1.84 8.42 -9.33
CA ASP A 170 1.55 8.21 -10.76
C ASP A 170 1.79 6.77 -11.23
N GLN A 171 2.63 6.01 -10.52
CA GLN A 171 2.90 4.60 -10.81
C GLN A 171 1.83 3.65 -10.26
N ILE A 172 0.88 4.15 -9.46
CA ILE A 172 -0.16 3.34 -8.83
C ILE A 172 -1.12 2.76 -9.87
N LYS A 173 -1.57 3.56 -10.84
CA LYS A 173 -2.60 3.15 -11.81
C LYS A 173 -2.21 1.90 -12.62
N PRO A 174 -1.00 1.80 -13.19
CA PRO A 174 -0.56 0.57 -13.86
C PRO A 174 -0.62 -0.67 -12.97
N ILE A 175 -0.27 -0.53 -11.68
CA ILE A 175 -0.26 -1.64 -10.71
C ILE A 175 -1.68 -2.06 -10.35
N ILE A 176 -2.59 -1.10 -10.12
CA ILE A 176 -4.01 -1.41 -9.92
C ILE A 176 -4.58 -2.16 -11.14
N GLY A 177 -4.18 -1.77 -12.35
CA GLY A 177 -4.54 -2.43 -13.59
C GLY A 177 -4.14 -3.92 -13.64
N SER A 178 -2.98 -4.28 -13.06
CA SER A 178 -2.54 -5.67 -12.97
C SER A 178 -3.26 -6.47 -11.88
N LEU A 179 -3.76 -5.82 -10.83
CA LEU A 179 -4.50 -6.45 -9.73
C LEU A 179 -5.98 -6.73 -10.07
N GLY A 180 -6.60 -5.92 -10.94
CA GLY A 180 -8.02 -6.08 -11.31
C GLY A 180 -8.41 -7.48 -11.81
N PRO A 181 -7.66 -8.09 -12.74
CA PRO A 181 -7.93 -9.46 -13.18
C PRO A 181 -7.83 -10.50 -12.06
N LEU A 182 -6.95 -10.29 -11.08
CA LEU A 182 -6.73 -11.19 -9.94
C LEU A 182 -7.85 -11.07 -8.91
N SER A 183 -8.31 -9.84 -8.63
CA SER A 183 -9.37 -9.55 -7.67
C SER A 183 -10.78 -9.88 -8.21
N LYS A 184 -10.92 -9.97 -9.55
CA LYS A 184 -12.20 -10.02 -10.27
C LYS A 184 -13.10 -8.82 -9.97
N GLN A 185 -12.51 -7.67 -9.61
CA GLN A 185 -13.21 -6.43 -9.32
C GLN A 185 -12.53 -5.26 -10.05
N SER A 186 -13.32 -4.22 -10.36
CA SER A 186 -12.79 -2.94 -10.83
C SER A 186 -12.61 -2.00 -9.64
N PHE A 187 -11.41 -1.45 -9.52
CA PHE A 187 -11.06 -0.47 -8.50
C PHE A 187 -11.52 0.96 -8.86
N GLU A 188 -11.93 1.22 -10.12
CA GLU A 188 -12.55 2.49 -10.52
C GLU A 188 -13.87 2.75 -9.76
N LYS A 189 -14.61 1.67 -9.43
CA LYS A 189 -15.82 1.78 -8.60
C LYS A 189 -15.50 2.18 -7.16
N HIS A 190 -14.35 1.77 -6.63
CA HIS A 190 -13.92 2.18 -5.29
C HIS A 190 -13.58 3.66 -5.27
N GLU A 191 -12.88 4.15 -6.30
CA GLU A 191 -12.61 5.57 -6.46
C GLU A 191 -13.91 6.40 -6.54
N ALA A 192 -14.92 5.92 -7.29
CA ALA A 192 -16.22 6.61 -7.40
C ALA A 192 -16.96 6.69 -6.06
N VAL A 193 -16.90 5.65 -5.22
CA VAL A 193 -17.51 5.65 -3.88
C VAL A 193 -16.78 6.60 -2.94
N MET A 194 -15.45 6.66 -3.00
CA MET A 194 -14.67 7.57 -2.13
C MET A 194 -14.78 9.05 -2.54
N ARG A 195 -15.22 9.36 -3.77
CA ARG A 195 -15.48 10.72 -4.25
C ARG A 195 -16.90 11.24 -3.98
N GLY A 196 -17.83 10.35 -3.58
CA GLY A 196 -19.22 10.70 -3.25
C GLY A 196 -19.34 11.28 -1.85
#